data_AF-A0A7J5GUL9-F1
#
_entry.id   AF-A0A7J5GUL9-F1
#
_cell.length_a   1.000
_cell.length_b   1.000
_cell.length_c   1.000
_cell.angle_alpha   90.00
_cell.angle_beta   90.00
_cell.angle_gamma   90.00
#
_symmetry.space_group_name_H-M   'P 1'
#
loop_
_entity.id
_entity.type
_entity.pdbx_description
1 polymer ?
#
loop_
_entity_poly.entity_id
_entity_poly.type
_entity_poly.pdbx_seq_one_letter_code
_entity_poly.pdbx_strand_id
1 'polypeptide(L)'
;QRIIHIEPRYKRQRAMRDMFLFMCFTGLSYVDLKAITYDNIHTDSDGGTWLMGNRIKTGVAYVVKLLPIAIELIEKYRGTDEKKDSPNVSFR
;
A
#
# COMPACT_ATOMS: atom_id res chain seq x y z
N GLN A 1 -5.32 11.83 13.41
CA GLN A 1 -4.68 12.19 12.11
C GLN A 1 -3.22 12.66 12.21
N ARG A 2 -2.61 12.85 13.40
CA ARG A 2 -1.21 13.36 13.53
C ARG A 2 -0.13 12.58 12.76
N ILE A 3 -0.28 11.26 12.64
CA ILE A 3 0.71 10.39 11.95
C ILE A 3 0.73 10.57 10.43
N ILE A 4 -0.31 11.17 9.83
CA ILE A 4 -0.35 11.44 8.39
C ILE A 4 0.64 12.56 8.03
N HIS A 5 0.73 13.58 8.90
CA HIS A 5 1.53 14.79 8.64
C HIS A 5 2.92 14.76 9.27
N ILE A 6 3.24 13.74 10.08
CA ILE A 6 4.55 13.66 10.70
C ILE A 6 5.60 13.39 9.62
N GLU A 7 6.72 14.12 9.62
CA GLU A 7 7.84 13.86 8.70
C GLU A 7 9.01 13.22 9.46
N PRO A 8 9.14 11.87 9.41
CA PRO A 8 10.27 11.21 10.04
C PRO A 8 11.60 11.63 9.43
N ARG A 9 12.62 11.76 10.28
CA ARG A 9 13.99 12.13 9.87
C ARG A 9 14.64 11.06 8.99
N TYR A 10 14.47 9.79 9.36
CA TYR A 10 15.13 8.67 8.69
C TYR A 10 14.25 8.06 7.60
N LYS A 11 14.85 7.71 6.46
CA LYS A 11 14.16 7.10 5.32
C LYS A 11 13.33 5.86 5.71
N ARG A 12 13.93 4.94 6.47
CA ARG A 12 13.26 3.72 6.95
C ARG A 12 11.99 4.02 7.76
N GLN A 13 12.00 5.08 8.58
CA GLN A 13 10.82 5.49 9.35
C GLN A 13 9.73 6.08 8.45
N ARG A 14 10.10 6.83 7.40
CA ARG A 14 9.14 7.29 6.38
C ARG A 14 8.46 6.10 5.69
N ALA A 15 9.24 5.09 5.29
CA ALA A 15 8.68 3.89 4.69
C ALA A 15 7.75 3.11 5.63
N MET A 16 8.12 2.97 6.91
CA MET A 16 7.25 2.34 7.91
C MET A 16 5.95 3.11 8.12
N ARG A 17 6.01 4.45 8.20
CA ARG A 17 4.84 5.31 8.28
C ARG A 17 3.93 5.11 7.07
N ASP A 18 4.50 5.10 5.88
CA ASP A 18 3.75 5.00 4.63
C ASP A 18 3.07 3.63 4.47
N MET A 19 3.77 2.53 4.80
CA MET A 19 3.18 1.20 4.87
C MET A 19 2.03 1.14 5.88
N PHE A 20 2.24 1.69 7.08
CA PHE A 20 1.21 1.72 8.11
C PHE A 20 -0.03 2.50 7.67
N LEU A 21 0.16 3.69 7.08
CA LEU A 21 -0.93 4.50 6.55
C LEU A 21 -1.70 3.75 5.46
N PHE A 22 -0.99 3.12 4.52
CA PHE A 22 -1.62 2.31 3.49
C PHE A 22 -2.47 1.18 4.08
N MET A 23 -1.95 0.45 5.07
CA MET A 23 -2.71 -0.59 5.79
C MET A 23 -3.96 -0.01 6.48
N CYS A 24 -3.88 1.17 7.07
CA CYS A 24 -5.04 1.82 7.70
C CYS A 24 -6.13 2.21 6.69
N PHE A 25 -5.75 2.68 5.51
CA PHE A 25 -6.72 3.10 4.49
C PHE A 25 -7.29 1.93 3.67
N THR A 26 -6.58 0.79 3.62
CA THR A 26 -7.00 -0.38 2.84
C THR A 26 -7.50 -1.55 3.68
N GLY A 27 -7.21 -1.56 4.98
CA GLY A 27 -7.49 -2.70 5.86
C GLY A 27 -6.65 -3.95 5.55
N LEU A 28 -5.56 -3.81 4.80
CA LEU A 28 -4.66 -4.93 4.53
C LEU A 28 -3.82 -5.29 5.76
N SER A 29 -3.60 -6.60 5.93
CA SER A 29 -2.58 -7.05 6.88
C SER A 29 -1.20 -6.87 6.27
N TYR A 30 -0.15 -6.85 7.09
CA TYR A 30 1.22 -6.72 6.60
C TYR A 30 1.60 -7.85 5.61
N VAL A 31 1.12 -9.07 5.86
CA VAL A 31 1.39 -10.20 4.97
C VAL A 31 0.70 -10.00 3.62
N ASP A 32 -0.55 -9.53 3.60
CA ASP A 32 -1.27 -9.23 2.35
C ASP A 32 -0.57 -8.11 1.59
N LEU A 33 -0.23 -7.01 2.28
CA LEU A 33 0.53 -5.89 1.71
C LEU A 33 1.82 -6.38 1.05
N LYS A 34 2.57 -7.30 1.68
CA LYS A 34 3.80 -7.82 1.10
C LYS A 34 3.59 -8.60 -0.21
N ALA A 35 2.40 -9.13 -0.44
CA ALA A 35 2.09 -9.94 -1.62
C ALA A 35 1.34 -9.18 -2.73
N ILE A 36 0.87 -7.95 -2.47
CA ILE A 36 0.17 -7.20 -3.51
C ILE A 36 1.12 -6.81 -4.64
N THR A 37 0.60 -6.86 -5.85
CA THR A 37 1.25 -6.36 -7.06
C THR A 37 0.38 -5.30 -7.73
N TYR A 38 0.94 -4.60 -8.72
CA TYR A 38 0.15 -3.65 -9.53
C TYR A 38 -1.01 -4.31 -10.26
N ASP A 39 -0.96 -5.63 -10.52
CA ASP A 39 -2.05 -6.37 -11.16
C ASP A 39 -3.28 -6.49 -10.25
N ASN A 40 -3.11 -6.30 -8.94
CA ASN A 40 -4.23 -6.24 -8.00
C ASN A 40 -5.00 -4.90 -8.05
N ILE A 41 -4.49 -3.91 -8.79
CA ILE A 41 -5.08 -2.57 -8.88
C ILE A 41 -5.88 -2.46 -10.18
N HIS A 42 -7.17 -2.16 -10.04
CA HIS A 42 -8.10 -2.04 -11.16
C HIS A 42 -8.78 -0.68 -11.15
N THR A 43 -9.00 -0.12 -12.34
CA THR A 43 -9.78 1.11 -12.52
C THR A 43 -11.10 0.77 -13.20
N ASP A 44 -12.22 1.21 -12.61
CA ASP A 44 -13.54 1.04 -13.20
C ASP A 44 -13.82 2.08 -14.32
N SER A 45 -14.96 1.94 -15.00
CA SER A 45 -15.39 2.87 -16.05
C SER A 45 -15.65 4.29 -15.55
N ASP A 46 -15.92 4.45 -14.25
CA ASP A 46 -16.22 5.73 -13.60
C ASP A 46 -14.95 6.41 -13.05
N GLY A 47 -13.76 5.83 -13.32
CA GLY A 47 -12.46 6.33 -12.87
C GLY A 47 -12.12 5.99 -11.41
N GLY A 48 -12.92 5.15 -10.75
CA GLY A 48 -12.64 4.64 -9.42
C GLY A 48 -11.54 3.59 -9.43
N THR A 49 -10.53 3.74 -8.57
CA THR A 49 -9.46 2.75 -8.39
C THR A 49 -9.79 1.79 -7.25
N TRP A 50 -9.54 0.51 -7.47
CA TRP A 50 -9.86 -0.59 -6.56
C TRP A 50 -8.67 -1.50 -6.39
N LEU A 51 -8.51 -2.04 -5.18
CA LEU A 51 -7.56 -3.08 -4.86
C LEU A 51 -8.33 -4.39 -4.64
N MET A 52 -7.99 -5.41 -5.43
CA MET A 52 -8.69 -6.69 -5.43
C MET A 52 -7.70 -7.86 -5.30
N GLY A 53 -8.07 -8.86 -4.51
CA GLY A 53 -7.26 -10.07 -4.34
C GLY A 53 -7.82 -10.99 -3.27
N ASN A 54 -7.00 -11.96 -2.82
CA ASN A 54 -7.38 -12.91 -1.78
C ASN A 54 -6.47 -12.76 -0.57
N ARG A 55 -7.05 -12.79 0.63
CA ARG A 55 -6.31 -12.75 1.90
C ARG A 55 -5.40 -13.97 2.00
N ILE A 56 -4.14 -13.77 2.38
CA ILE A 56 -3.18 -14.87 2.50
C ILE A 56 -3.57 -15.83 3.63
N LYS A 57 -4.07 -15.29 4.75
CA LYS A 57 -4.37 -16.09 5.93
C LYS A 57 -5.57 -17.03 5.72
N THR A 58 -6.61 -16.58 5.01
CA THR A 58 -7.91 -17.26 4.95
C THR A 58 -8.35 -17.62 3.54
N GLY A 59 -7.69 -17.09 2.50
CA GLY A 59 -8.11 -17.22 1.11
C GLY A 59 -9.32 -16.36 0.74
N VAL A 60 -9.94 -15.66 1.69
CA VAL A 60 -11.15 -14.85 1.46
C VAL A 60 -10.84 -13.67 0.54
N ALA A 61 -11.68 -13.46 -0.48
CA ALA A 61 -11.53 -12.34 -1.39
C ALA A 61 -11.75 -10.99 -0.68
N TYR A 62 -10.99 -9.97 -1.11
CA TYR A 62 -11.19 -8.60 -0.71
C TYR A 62 -11.30 -7.71 -1.96
N VAL A 63 -12.17 -6.71 -1.87
CA VAL A 63 -12.34 -5.64 -2.87
C VAL A 63 -12.43 -4.34 -2.09
N VAL A 64 -11.45 -3.46 -2.30
CA VAL A 64 -11.29 -2.23 -1.52
C VAL A 64 -11.17 -1.05 -2.46
N LYS A 65 -12.03 -0.04 -2.33
CA LYS A 65 -11.88 1.20 -3.09
C LYS A 65 -10.68 1.97 -2.54
N LEU A 66 -9.73 2.33 -3.40
CA LEU A 66 -8.56 3.10 -2.99
C LEU A 66 -8.92 4.58 -2.88
N LEU A 67 -8.63 5.15 -1.72
CA LEU A 67 -8.72 6.59 -1.49
C LEU A 67 -7.52 7.29 -2.16
N PRO A 68 -7.63 8.60 -2.50
CA PRO A 68 -6.54 9.34 -3.13
C PRO A 68 -5.19 9.19 -2.42
N ILE A 69 -5.19 9.26 -1.09
CA ILE A 69 -3.97 9.08 -0.28
C ILE A 69 -3.33 7.69 -0.44
N ALA A 70 -4.13 6.63 -0.63
CA ALA A 70 -3.60 5.29 -0.85
C ALA A 70 -2.98 5.17 -2.25
N ILE A 71 -3.58 5.84 -3.25
CA ILE A 71 -3.06 5.91 -4.62
C ILE A 71 -1.74 6.67 -4.64
N GLU A 72 -1.67 7.83 -3.98
CA GLU A 72 -0.44 8.62 -3.83
C GLU A 72 0.70 7.80 -3.20
N LEU A 73 0.38 7.01 -2.17
CA LEU A 73 1.35 6.12 -1.55
C LEU A 73 1.85 5.05 -2.51
N ILE A 74 0.98 4.42 -3.31
CA ILE A 74 1.39 3.43 -4.33
C ILE A 74 2.31 4.07 -5.36
N GLU A 75 1.91 5.19 -5.95
CA GLU A 75 2.69 5.88 -7.00
C GLU A 75 4.04 6.38 -6.48
N LYS A 76 4.12 6.81 -5.21
CA LYS A 76 5.38 7.19 -4.56
C LYS A 76 6.44 6.09 -4.59
N TYR A 77 6.03 4.82 -4.51
CA TYR A 77 6.94 3.68 -4.52
C TYR A 77 7.10 3.05 -5.91
N ARG A 78 6.37 3.54 -6.91
CA ARG A 78 6.40 3.00 -8.28
C ARG A 78 7.72 3.29 -8.97
N GLY A 79 8.38 2.25 -9.47
CA GLY A 79 9.68 2.37 -10.15
C GLY A 79 10.84 2.79 -9.23
N THR A 80 10.64 2.85 -7.92
CA THR A 80 11.73 3.11 -6.99
C THR A 80 12.54 1.83 -6.74
N ASP A 81 13.83 1.86 -7.10
CA ASP A 81 14.80 0.80 -6.80
C ASP A 81 15.23 0.80 -5.31
N GLU A 82 14.30 1.10 -4.39
CA GLU A 82 14.55 1.10 -2.93
C GLU A 82 14.62 -0.32 -2.34
N LYS A 83 15.28 -1.24 -3.06
CA LYS A 83 15.71 -2.56 -2.56
C LYS A 83 16.66 -2.45 -1.35
N LYS A 84 17.16 -1.26 -1.02
CA LYS A 84 18.25 -1.04 -0.04
C LYS A 84 17.85 -0.40 1.29
N ASP A 85 16.72 0.32 1.39
CA ASP A 85 16.42 1.16 2.57
C ASP A 85 15.25 0.67 3.46
N SER A 86 14.62 -0.49 3.18
CA SER A 86 13.49 -1.02 3.97
C SER A 86 13.37 -2.56 4.05
N PRO A 87 12.76 -3.13 5.12
CA PRO A 87 12.94 -4.52 5.57
C PRO A 87 12.14 -5.60 4.78
N ASN A 88 12.09 -5.48 3.44
CA ASN A 88 11.50 -6.38 2.43
C ASN A 88 10.15 -5.94 1.82
N VAL A 89 10.29 -4.96 0.90
CA VAL A 89 9.49 -4.64 -0.32
C VAL A 89 8.04 -5.14 -0.33
N SER A 90 7.10 -4.21 -0.15
CA SER A 90 5.67 -4.50 -0.01
C SER A 90 4.78 -3.84 -1.08
N PHE A 91 5.38 -3.34 -2.16
CA PHE A 91 4.71 -2.97 -3.39
C PHE A 91 5.62 -3.47 -4.51
N ARG A 92 5.29 -4.60 -5.13
CA ARG A 92 6.11 -5.21 -6.19
C ARG A 92 5.42 -5.12 -7.55
#